data_AF-A0A7S8C4K3-F1
#
_entry.id   AF-A0A7S8C4K3-F1
#
_cell.length_a   1.000
_cell.length_b   1.000
_cell.length_c   1.000
_cell.angle_alpha   90.00
_cell.angle_beta   90.00
_cell.angle_gamma   90.00
#
_symmetry.space_group_name_H-M   'P 1'
#
loop_
_entity.id
_entity.type
_entity.pdbx_description
1 polymer ?
#
loop_
_entity_poly.entity_id
_entity_poly.type
_entity_poly.pdbx_seq_one_letter_code
_entity_poly.pdbx_strand_id
1 'polypeptide(L)'
;MSDAVEIEQIGSVLTVGFKSPPVNALSLALRQGIGEAIEHAREASDIEAILLYGTGRMFCAGADISEFSRGAHLIEPKLKDLIVALAGLGKPSVAAIHGAALGGGLELALGCSVRVAFEGAKLGLPEINLGIIPGAGGRSACRG
;
A
#
# COMPACT_ATOMS: atom_id res chain seq x y z
N MET A 1 -3.47 -15.60 5.48
CA MET A 1 -2.40 -15.05 4.65
C MET A 1 -2.74 -15.24 3.19
N SER A 2 -3.10 -14.12 2.56
CA SER A 2 -3.46 -14.02 1.14
C SER A 2 -2.25 -14.29 0.24
N ASP A 3 -2.43 -15.03 -0.85
CA ASP A 3 -1.39 -15.29 -1.86
C ASP A 3 -0.95 -14.03 -2.63
N ALA A 4 -1.68 -12.92 -2.46
CA ALA A 4 -1.39 -11.64 -3.09
C ALA A 4 -0.26 -10.85 -2.42
N VAL A 5 0.26 -11.31 -1.27
CA VAL A 5 1.45 -10.74 -0.61
C VAL A 5 2.47 -11.82 -0.34
N GLU A 6 3.75 -11.48 -0.42
CA GLU A 6 4.82 -12.26 0.18
C GLU A 6 5.30 -11.56 1.45
N ILE A 7 5.45 -12.33 2.53
CA ILE A 7 5.82 -11.82 3.84
C ILE A 7 7.08 -12.55 4.30
N GLU A 8 8.10 -11.80 4.67
CA GLU A 8 9.35 -12.33 5.19
C GLU A 8 9.84 -11.42 6.32
N GLN A 9 10.31 -12.03 7.41
CA GLN A 9 10.95 -11.33 8.51
C GLN A 9 12.47 -11.35 8.32
N ILE A 10 13.07 -10.16 8.22
CA ILE A 10 14.52 -9.98 8.12
C ILE A 10 14.98 -9.27 9.39
N GLY A 11 15.52 -10.04 10.35
CA GLY A 11 15.83 -9.52 11.68
C GLY A 11 14.55 -9.07 12.40
N SER A 12 14.48 -7.79 12.82
CA SER A 12 13.30 -7.19 13.44
C SER A 12 12.37 -6.48 12.45
N VAL A 13 12.60 -6.61 11.14
CA VAL A 13 11.80 -5.94 10.10
C VAL A 13 10.88 -6.94 9.40
N LEU A 14 9.58 -6.66 9.40
CA LEU A 14 8.61 -7.39 8.58
C LEU A 14 8.58 -6.78 7.17
N THR A 15 8.99 -7.55 6.18
CA THR A 15 8.92 -7.15 4.78
C THR A 15 7.66 -7.71 4.13
N VAL A 16 6.96 -6.86 3.39
CA VAL A 16 5.68 -7.17 2.74
C VAL A 16 5.79 -6.79 1.27
N GLY A 17 5.96 -7.79 0.42
CA GLY A 17 6.03 -7.65 -1.03
C GLY A 17 4.65 -7.80 -1.66
N PHE A 18 4.22 -6.82 -2.45
CA PHE A 18 2.96 -6.92 -3.19
C PHE A 18 3.14 -7.86 -4.38
N LYS A 19 2.41 -8.97 -4.39
CA LYS A 19 2.51 -10.04 -5.39
C LYS A 19 1.23 -10.11 -6.22
N SER A 20 0.90 -9.01 -6.88
CA SER A 20 -0.30 -8.87 -7.73
C SER A 20 0.11 -8.41 -9.13
N PRO A 21 0.80 -9.26 -9.92
CA PRO A 21 1.28 -8.88 -11.24
C PRO A 21 0.12 -8.54 -12.18
N PRO A 22 0.35 -7.67 -13.19
CA PRO A 22 1.64 -7.11 -13.59
C PRO A 22 2.01 -5.77 -12.94
N VAL A 23 1.10 -5.14 -12.21
CA VAL A 23 1.23 -3.74 -11.76
C VAL A 23 0.93 -3.52 -10.28
N ASN A 24 0.71 -4.60 -9.53
CA ASN A 24 0.35 -4.57 -8.11
C ASN A 24 -0.88 -3.71 -7.85
N ALA A 25 -1.96 -3.96 -8.58
CA ALA A 25 -3.23 -3.28 -8.36
C ALA A 25 -3.82 -3.69 -6.99
N LEU A 26 -4.46 -2.73 -6.30
CA LEU A 26 -5.08 -2.87 -4.99
C LEU A 26 -6.40 -3.64 -5.06
N SER A 27 -6.32 -4.90 -5.50
CA SER A 27 -7.42 -5.85 -5.41
C SER A 27 -7.82 -6.09 -3.95
N LEU A 28 -9.00 -6.66 -3.73
CA LEU A 28 -9.44 -7.07 -2.40
C LEU A 28 -8.43 -8.02 -1.74
N ALA A 29 -7.93 -9.01 -2.49
CA ALA A 29 -6.97 -9.98 -1.98
C ALA A 29 -5.65 -9.32 -1.53
N LEU A 30 -5.15 -8.33 -2.29
CA LEU A 30 -3.95 -7.59 -1.90
C LEU A 30 -4.20 -6.74 -0.66
N ARG A 31 -5.34 -6.05 -0.58
CA ARG A 31 -5.71 -5.25 0.60
C ARG A 31 -5.85 -6.10 1.86
N GLN A 32 -6.46 -7.28 1.76
CA GLN A 32 -6.55 -8.24 2.86
C GLN A 32 -5.16 -8.69 3.32
N GLY A 33 -4.29 -9.07 2.39
CA GLY A 33 -2.91 -9.48 2.73
C GLY A 33 -2.12 -8.38 3.42
N ILE A 34 -2.24 -7.12 2.96
CA ILE A 34 -1.61 -5.97 3.60
C ILE A 34 -2.18 -5.75 5.01
N GLY A 35 -3.50 -5.81 5.17
CA GLY A 35 -4.16 -5.66 6.47
C GLY A 35 -3.70 -6.72 7.49
N GLU A 36 -3.65 -7.98 7.07
CA GLU A 36 -3.14 -9.09 7.89
C GLU A 36 -1.68 -8.85 8.30
N ALA A 37 -0.84 -8.36 7.38
CA ALA A 37 0.57 -8.07 7.69
C ALA A 37 0.74 -6.88 8.67
N ILE A 38 -0.08 -5.85 8.55
CA ILE A 38 -0.07 -4.70 9.48
C ILE A 38 -0.46 -5.17 10.89
N GLU A 39 -1.50 -5.99 11.01
CA GLU A 39 -1.94 -6.48 12.33
C GLU A 39 -0.89 -7.43 12.93
N HIS A 40 -0.31 -8.31 12.11
CA HIS A 40 0.80 -9.15 12.55
C HIS A 40 1.98 -8.31 13.07
N ALA A 41 2.37 -7.27 12.33
CA ALA A 41 3.41 -6.35 12.76
C ALA A 41 3.04 -5.60 14.05
N ARG A 42 1.75 -5.34 14.31
CA ARG A 42 1.29 -4.70 15.55
C ARG A 42 1.44 -5.62 16.76
N GLU A 43 1.00 -6.87 16.63
CA GLU A 43 0.94 -7.84 17.73
C GLU A 43 2.31 -8.46 18.08
N ALA A 44 3.15 -8.71 17.08
CA ALA A 44 4.43 -9.38 17.28
C ALA A 44 5.46 -8.47 17.97
N SER A 45 5.96 -8.85 19.13
CA SER A 45 6.90 -8.04 19.92
C SER A 45 8.32 -8.03 19.36
N ASP A 46 8.68 -9.02 18.53
CA ASP A 46 9.97 -9.15 17.85
C ASP A 46 10.04 -8.35 16.54
N ILE A 47 8.90 -7.86 16.04
CA ILE A 47 8.83 -6.95 14.89
C ILE A 47 8.90 -5.51 15.40
N GLU A 48 9.94 -4.78 14.97
CA GLU A 48 10.16 -3.38 15.32
C GLU A 48 9.75 -2.42 14.20
N ALA A 49 9.71 -2.88 12.94
CA ALA A 49 9.32 -2.07 11.79
C ALA A 49 8.68 -2.89 10.67
N ILE A 50 7.94 -2.22 9.78
CA ILE A 50 7.35 -2.82 8.57
C ILE A 50 7.87 -2.12 7.30
N LEU A 51 8.24 -2.92 6.30
CA LEU A 51 8.67 -2.46 4.98
C LEU A 51 7.66 -2.95 3.92
N LEU A 52 7.01 -2.03 3.23
CA LEU A 52 6.16 -2.30 2.09
C LEU A 52 6.96 -2.10 0.79
N TYR A 53 6.88 -3.04 -0.13
CA TYR A 53 7.47 -2.94 -1.47
C TYR A 53 6.61 -3.68 -2.50
N GLY A 54 6.83 -3.40 -3.79
CA GLY A 54 6.17 -4.15 -4.86
C GLY A 54 7.08 -5.23 -5.44
N THR A 55 6.53 -6.39 -5.76
CA THR A 55 7.26 -7.38 -6.58
C THR A 55 7.19 -7.00 -8.06
N GLY A 56 8.16 -7.47 -8.85
CA GLY A 56 8.19 -7.21 -10.29
C GLY A 56 8.51 -5.74 -10.62
N ARG A 57 7.76 -5.15 -11.55
CA ARG A 57 8.18 -3.92 -12.25
C ARG A 57 7.93 -2.60 -11.52
N MET A 58 7.08 -2.58 -10.49
CA MET A 58 6.67 -1.35 -9.82
C MET A 58 6.11 -1.58 -8.43
N PHE A 59 6.03 -0.51 -7.64
CA PHE A 59 5.38 -0.52 -6.33
C PHE A 59 3.89 -0.86 -6.42
N CYS A 60 3.04 0.03 -6.93
CA CYS A 60 1.58 -0.16 -6.97
C CYS A 60 0.91 0.81 -7.92
N ALA A 61 0.08 0.32 -8.85
CA ALA A 61 -0.63 1.16 -9.82
C ALA A 61 -1.93 1.79 -9.29
N GLY A 62 -2.30 1.49 -8.04
CA GLY A 62 -3.52 1.99 -7.42
C GLY A 62 -4.68 1.02 -7.56
N ALA A 63 -5.90 1.55 -7.66
CA ALA A 63 -7.12 0.75 -7.64
C ALA A 63 -7.16 -0.26 -8.80
N ASP A 64 -7.62 -1.47 -8.51
CA ASP A 64 -7.97 -2.43 -9.55
C ASP A 64 -9.27 -2.00 -10.24
N ILE A 65 -9.17 -1.50 -11.47
CA ILE A 65 -10.30 -0.97 -12.25
C ILE A 65 -11.39 -2.05 -12.49
N SER A 66 -10.98 -3.31 -12.63
CA SER A 66 -11.89 -4.42 -12.90
C SER A 66 -12.78 -4.73 -11.70
N GLU A 67 -12.23 -4.59 -10.50
CA GLU A 67 -12.92 -4.73 -9.22
C GLU A 67 -13.66 -3.46 -8.80
N PHE A 68 -13.12 -2.29 -9.14
CA PHE A 68 -13.71 -1.00 -8.81
C PHE A 68 -15.11 -0.86 -9.41
N SER A 69 -15.25 -1.23 -10.69
CA SER A 69 -16.52 -1.24 -11.43
C SER A 69 -17.58 -2.18 -10.85
N ARG A 70 -17.16 -3.16 -10.04
CA ARG A 70 -18.04 -4.15 -9.37
C ARG A 70 -18.33 -3.79 -7.91
N GLY A 71 -17.88 -2.63 -7.43
CA GLY A 71 -18.08 -2.17 -6.06
C GLY A 71 -17.17 -2.82 -5.01
N ALA A 72 -16.19 -3.65 -5.42
CA ALA A 72 -15.31 -4.34 -4.48
C ALA A 72 -14.38 -3.40 -3.69
N HIS A 73 -14.22 -2.15 -4.14
CA HIS A 73 -13.53 -1.09 -3.39
C HIS A 73 -14.26 -0.69 -2.09
N LEU A 74 -15.56 -1.02 -1.96
CA LEU A 74 -16.37 -0.79 -0.76
C LEU A 74 -16.27 -1.97 0.24
N ILE A 75 -15.72 -3.10 -0.18
CA ILE A 75 -15.56 -4.30 0.66
C ILE A 75 -14.33 -4.12 1.54
N GLU A 76 -14.46 -4.48 2.82
CA GLU A 76 -13.39 -4.39 3.80
C GLU A 76 -12.25 -5.41 3.55
N PRO A 77 -10.99 -5.07 3.86
CA PRO A 77 -10.54 -3.77 4.39
C PRO A 77 -10.45 -2.72 3.28
N LYS A 78 -11.07 -1.54 3.44
CA LYS A 78 -10.93 -0.47 2.45
C LYS A 78 -9.51 0.11 2.51
N LEU A 79 -9.08 0.74 1.42
CA LEU A 79 -7.76 1.38 1.36
C LEU A 79 -7.56 2.41 2.49
N LYS A 80 -8.60 3.19 2.80
CA LYS A 80 -8.55 4.18 3.88
C LYS A 80 -8.24 3.53 5.24
N ASP A 81 -8.81 2.36 5.52
CA ASP A 81 -8.61 1.68 6.78
C ASP A 81 -7.18 1.14 6.90
N LEU A 82 -6.58 0.68 5.80
CA LEU A 82 -5.16 0.32 5.76
C LEU A 82 -4.24 1.53 6.02
N ILE A 83 -4.56 2.69 5.43
CA ILE A 83 -3.80 3.93 5.64
C ILE A 83 -3.88 4.36 7.11
N VAL A 84 -5.07 4.31 7.70
CA VAL A 84 -5.26 4.64 9.12
C VAL A 84 -4.51 3.63 10.01
N ALA A 85 -4.55 2.34 9.66
CA ALA A 85 -3.83 1.31 10.40
C ALA A 85 -2.31 1.51 10.36
N LEU A 86 -1.74 1.88 9.21
CA LEU A 86 -0.31 2.22 9.07
C LEU A 86 0.05 3.47 9.87
N ALA A 87 -0.75 4.53 9.77
CA ALA A 87 -0.52 5.78 10.50
C ALA A 87 -0.62 5.58 12.03
N GLY A 88 -1.48 4.67 12.48
CA GLY A 88 -1.68 4.30 13.88
C GLY A 88 -0.96 3.02 14.31
N LEU A 89 0.05 2.56 13.57
CA LEU A 89 0.73 1.29 13.87
C LEU A 89 1.56 1.37 15.15
N GLY A 90 2.09 2.55 15.50
CA GLY A 90 3.00 2.73 16.64
C GLY A 90 4.42 2.18 16.40
N LYS A 91 4.67 1.57 15.25
CA LYS A 91 5.98 1.11 14.77
C LYS A 91 6.33 1.79 13.45
N PRO A 92 7.61 2.08 13.17
CA PRO A 92 8.03 2.63 11.88
C PRO A 92 7.52 1.82 10.70
N SER A 93 6.89 2.49 9.74
CA SER A 93 6.50 1.92 8.46
C SER A 93 7.22 2.60 7.30
N VAL A 94 7.75 1.82 6.37
CA VAL A 94 8.54 2.30 5.24
C VAL A 94 7.91 1.81 3.94
N ALA A 95 7.71 2.71 2.97
CA ALA A 95 7.38 2.35 1.59
C ALA A 95 8.63 2.46 0.72
N ALA A 96 9.12 1.34 0.18
CA ALA A 96 10.17 1.29 -0.82
C ALA A 96 9.56 1.32 -2.22
N ILE A 97 9.72 2.45 -2.92
CA ILE A 97 9.01 2.75 -4.16
C ILE A 97 9.96 2.69 -5.35
N HIS A 98 9.82 1.65 -6.16
CA HIS A 98 10.44 1.55 -7.49
C HIS A 98 9.36 1.56 -8.59
N GLY A 99 9.76 1.88 -9.81
CA GLY A 99 8.86 1.93 -10.96
C GLY A 99 7.81 3.05 -10.82
N ALA A 100 6.62 2.74 -10.31
CA ALA A 100 5.61 3.74 -10.04
C ALA A 100 4.73 3.42 -8.81
N ALA A 101 4.31 4.48 -8.12
CA ALA A 101 3.24 4.47 -7.13
C ALA A 101 2.17 5.45 -7.59
N LEU A 102 1.01 4.93 -8.00
CA LEU A 102 -0.05 5.71 -8.62
C LEU A 102 -1.34 5.61 -7.81
N GLY A 103 -2.03 6.73 -7.72
CA GLY A 103 -3.35 6.82 -7.13
C GLY A 103 -3.43 6.24 -5.73
N GLY A 104 -4.36 5.31 -5.50
CA GLY A 104 -4.46 4.59 -4.22
C GLY A 104 -3.16 3.91 -3.76
N GLY A 105 -2.25 3.55 -4.67
CA GLY A 105 -0.92 3.02 -4.34
C GLY A 105 0.00 4.10 -3.76
N LEU A 106 -0.09 5.33 -4.28
CA LEU A 106 0.58 6.48 -3.67
C LEU A 106 -0.08 6.86 -2.35
N GLU A 107 -1.41 6.83 -2.24
CA GLU A 107 -2.12 7.08 -0.97
C GLU A 107 -1.67 6.08 0.11
N LEU A 108 -1.52 4.80 -0.23
CA LEU A 108 -0.98 3.79 0.69
C LEU A 108 0.46 4.14 1.13
N ALA A 109 1.34 4.49 0.19
CA ALA A 109 2.71 4.88 0.49
C ALA A 109 2.80 6.16 1.36
N LEU A 110 1.85 7.09 1.18
CA LEU A 110 1.73 8.28 2.01
C LEU A 110 1.25 7.97 3.44
N GLY A 111 0.55 6.85 3.64
CA GLY A 111 0.21 6.33 4.97
C GLY A 111 1.40 5.80 5.77
N CYS A 112 2.52 5.48 5.12
CA CYS A 112 3.74 5.05 5.81
C CYS A 112 4.44 6.20 6.54
N SER A 113 5.24 5.89 7.56
CA SER A 113 6.08 6.89 8.24
C SER A 113 7.15 7.47 7.30
N VAL A 114 7.81 6.60 6.53
CA VAL A 114 8.91 6.95 5.62
C VAL A 114 8.61 6.44 4.21
N ARG A 115 9.03 7.20 3.20
CA ARG A 115 9.00 6.80 1.79
C ARG A 115 10.41 6.91 1.23
N VAL A 116 10.89 5.84 0.60
CA VAL A 116 12.18 5.81 -0.10
C VAL A 116 11.87 5.52 -1.56
N ALA A 117 12.09 6.50 -2.43
CA ALA A 117 11.84 6.37 -3.86
C ALA A 117 13.16 6.14 -4.61
N PHE A 118 13.18 5.14 -5.48
CA PHE A 118 14.28 4.90 -6.40
C PHE A 118 14.34 6.00 -7.46
N GLU A 119 15.54 6.24 -8.00
CA GLU A 119 15.72 7.17 -9.10
C GLU A 119 14.80 6.79 -10.28
N GLY A 120 14.08 7.78 -10.82
CA GLY A 120 13.12 7.58 -11.90
C GLY A 120 11.76 6.99 -11.50
N ALA A 121 11.52 6.75 -10.20
CA ALA A 121 10.20 6.33 -9.73
C ALA A 121 9.13 7.40 -10.02
N LYS A 122 8.00 6.98 -10.59
CA LYS A 122 6.87 7.88 -10.91
C LYS A 122 5.85 7.86 -9.79
N LEU A 123 5.61 9.02 -9.19
CA LEU A 123 4.60 9.21 -8.16
C LEU A 123 3.51 10.12 -8.72
N GLY A 124 2.24 9.75 -8.57
CA GLY A 124 1.16 10.64 -8.97
C GLY A 124 -0.23 10.18 -8.55
N LEU A 125 -1.15 11.13 -8.47
CA LEU A 125 -2.58 10.89 -8.30
C LEU A 125 -3.31 11.19 -9.62
N PRO A 126 -3.28 10.27 -10.62
CA PRO A 126 -3.88 10.50 -11.92
C PRO A 126 -5.42 10.48 -11.89
N GLU A 127 -6.06 10.26 -10.75
CA GLU A 127 -7.52 10.21 -10.60
C GLU A 127 -8.23 11.48 -11.07
N ILE A 128 -7.54 12.63 -11.01
CA ILE A 128 -8.07 13.89 -11.56
C ILE A 128 -8.32 13.81 -13.08
N ASN A 129 -7.52 13.00 -13.80
CA ASN A 129 -7.70 12.77 -15.24
C ASN A 129 -8.89 11.83 -15.52
N LEU A 130 -9.38 11.12 -14.51
CA LEU A 130 -10.55 10.24 -14.59
C LEU A 130 -11.82 10.91 -14.03
N GLY A 131 -11.74 12.17 -13.62
CA GLY A 131 -12.86 12.88 -12.99
C GLY A 131 -13.22 12.37 -11.59
N ILE A 132 -12.34 11.59 -10.97
CA ILE A 132 -12.53 10.99 -9.64
C ILE A 132 -11.67 11.77 -8.64
N ILE A 133 -12.26 12.17 -7.53
CA ILE A 133 -11.50 12.76 -6.42
C ILE A 133 -10.86 11.62 -5.62
N PRO A 134 -9.55 11.66 -5.30
CA PRO A 134 -8.89 10.66 -4.46
C PRO A 134 -9.67 10.46 -3.15
N GLY A 135 -10.14 9.22 -2.95
CA GLY A 135 -11.12 8.89 -1.92
C GLY A 135 -10.52 8.61 -0.55
N ALA A 136 -9.21 8.36 -0.45
CA ALA A 136 -8.56 7.98 0.80
C ALA A 136 -7.81 9.13 1.51
N GLY A 137 -7.88 10.35 0.97
CA GLY A 137 -7.32 11.55 1.59
C GLY A 137 -6.08 12.12 0.91
N GLY A 138 -5.76 11.71 -0.32
CA GLY A 138 -4.57 12.16 -1.06
C GLY A 138 -4.35 13.67 -1.13
N ARG A 139 -5.41 14.50 -1.03
CA ARG A 139 -5.28 15.97 -0.94
C ARG A 139 -4.67 16.47 0.38
N SER A 140 -4.97 15.81 1.50
CA SER A 140 -4.46 16.21 2.83
C SER A 140 -3.06 15.66 3.10
N ALA A 141 -2.71 14.53 2.46
CA ALA A 141 -1.42 13.85 2.64
C ALA A 141 -0.25 14.54 1.91
N CYS A 142 -0.52 15.52 1.04
CA CYS A 142 0.52 16.30 0.34
C CYS A 142 0.97 17.56 1.09
N ARG A 143 0.54 17.78 2.35
CA ARG A 143 1.09 18.87 3.17
C ARG A 143 2.43 18.41 3.75
N GLY A 144 3.51 18.82 3.06
CA GLY A 144 4.86 18.84 3.63
C GLY A 144 5.02 19.93 4.67
#